data_AF-A0A972QR20-F1
#
_entry.id   AF-A0A972QR20-F1
#
_cell.length_a   1.000
_cell.length_b   1.000
_cell.length_c   1.000
_cell.angle_alpha   90.00
_cell.angle_beta   90.00
_cell.angle_gamma   90.00
#
_symmetry.space_group_name_H-M   'P 1'
#
loop_
_entity.id
_entity.type
_entity.pdbx_description
1 polymer ?
#
loop_
_entity_poly.entity_id
_entity_poly.type
_entity_poly.pdbx_seq_one_letter_code
_entity_poly.pdbx_strand_id
1 'polypeptide(L)'
;QAKESMIIVNAHKINNGVPPSLKPSESKSDFYFIEQEEPEEVLGIILDLKTTRIPHRFGFDAVDDIQVLTPMHKGTIGAGNLNMELQKALNPSEEGVVRGDRNFKINDKVMQIKNNYDKDVFNGDIGRITKIDQENQELIISFDGRDVPFDYTDLDEIVLAYAVSVHKSQGSEYPAVIIPILTQHYILLQRNLIYTAVTRGRKLVVIVGTRKALAIGVRNDKTKKRYTYLKHRLYPKEVR
;
A
#
# COMPACT_ATOMS: atom_id res chain seq x y z
N GLN A 1 22.48 21.69 10.56
CA GLN A 1 22.16 20.25 10.64
C GLN A 1 20.76 20.06 10.09
N ALA A 2 20.60 19.25 9.03
CA ALA A 2 19.27 18.84 8.57
C ALA A 2 18.59 18.05 9.71
N LYS A 3 17.34 18.35 10.03
CA LYS A 3 16.56 17.55 10.98
C LYS A 3 16.53 16.10 10.46
N GLU A 4 16.98 15.16 11.27
CA GLU A 4 16.94 13.74 10.95
C GLU A 4 15.48 13.30 10.73
N SER A 5 15.20 12.65 9.60
CA SER A 5 13.84 12.18 9.25
C SER A 5 13.35 11.16 10.28
N MET A 6 12.15 11.35 10.84
CA MET A 6 11.60 10.40 11.80
C MET A 6 11.19 9.10 11.11
N ILE A 7 10.91 9.10 9.81
CA ILE A 7 10.70 7.89 9.02
C ILE A 7 11.96 7.02 9.07
N ILE A 8 13.13 7.59 8.78
CA ILE A 8 14.41 6.86 8.77
C ILE A 8 14.74 6.34 10.17
N VAL A 9 14.68 7.20 11.19
CA VAL A 9 14.96 6.84 12.59
C VAL A 9 14.03 5.71 13.06
N ASN A 10 12.73 5.82 12.77
CA ASN A 10 11.76 4.82 13.17
C ASN A 10 11.89 3.52 12.37
N ALA A 11 12.23 3.58 11.08
CA ALA A 11 12.52 2.39 10.27
C ALA A 11 13.71 1.61 10.86
N HIS A 12 14.81 2.28 11.22
CA HIS A 12 15.94 1.63 11.88
C HIS A 12 15.56 1.02 13.23
N LYS A 13 14.76 1.71 14.05
CA LYS A 13 14.25 1.14 15.31
C LYS A 13 13.44 -0.13 15.06
N ILE A 14 12.49 -0.06 14.13
CA ILE A 14 11.63 -1.21 13.77
C ILE A 14 12.48 -2.38 13.29
N ASN A 15 13.46 -2.16 12.42
CA ASN A 15 14.35 -3.22 11.92
C ASN A 15 15.17 -3.90 13.04
N ASN A 16 15.53 -3.14 14.07
CA ASN A 16 16.22 -3.63 15.25
C ASN A 16 15.27 -4.20 16.34
N GLY A 17 13.97 -4.30 16.07
CA GLY A 17 12.98 -4.82 17.01
C GLY A 17 12.60 -3.86 18.14
N VAL A 18 12.94 -2.58 18.00
CA VAL A 18 12.61 -1.52 18.94
C VAL A 18 11.36 -0.78 18.43
N PRO A 19 10.31 -0.60 19.26
CA PRO A 19 9.14 0.17 18.87
C PRO A 19 9.50 1.61 18.42
N PRO A 20 8.83 2.16 17.41
CA PRO A 20 9.10 3.51 16.93
C PRO A 20 8.76 4.56 17.98
N SER A 21 9.42 5.70 17.91
CA SER A 21 9.12 6.84 18.78
C SER A 21 7.91 7.58 18.25
N LEU A 22 6.81 7.53 19.03
CA LEU A 22 5.51 8.09 18.68
C LEU A 22 5.26 9.48 19.27
N LYS A 23 6.32 10.15 19.77
CA LYS A 23 6.17 11.46 20.41
C LYS A 23 5.75 12.51 19.36
N PRO A 24 4.75 13.34 19.65
CA PRO A 24 4.43 14.47 18.79
C PRO A 24 5.64 15.41 18.78
N SER A 25 6.19 15.67 17.60
CA SER A 25 7.20 16.71 17.41
C SER A 25 6.52 18.08 17.45
N GLU A 26 7.16 19.06 18.08
CA GLU A 26 6.71 20.47 18.13
C GLU A 26 6.75 21.14 16.74
N SER A 27 7.34 20.49 15.72
CA SER A 27 7.34 20.93 14.32
C SER A 27 6.63 19.95 13.39
N LYS A 28 6.38 20.32 12.12
CA LYS A 28 5.94 19.39 11.07
C LYS A 28 6.85 18.14 11.07
N SER A 29 6.30 17.01 11.52
CA SER A 29 6.94 15.69 11.51
C SER A 29 6.65 15.04 10.16
N ASP A 30 7.47 14.08 9.76
CA ASP A 30 7.24 13.21 8.62
C ASP A 30 6.72 11.82 9.05
N PHE A 31 6.60 11.56 10.36
CA PHE A 31 6.08 10.32 10.91
C PHE A 31 4.99 10.60 11.97
N TYR A 32 3.83 9.96 11.81
CA TYR A 32 2.67 10.11 12.70
C TYR A 32 2.09 8.74 13.07
N PHE A 33 1.50 8.68 14.26
CA PHE A 33 0.74 7.54 14.74
C PHE A 33 -0.59 8.02 15.32
N ILE A 34 -1.68 7.44 14.84
CA ILE A 34 -3.04 7.69 15.32
C ILE A 34 -3.52 6.41 16.00
N GLU A 35 -3.80 6.52 17.30
CA GLU A 35 -4.25 5.39 18.11
C GLU A 35 -5.74 5.16 17.89
N GLN A 36 -6.09 4.00 17.35
CA GLN A 36 -7.47 3.54 17.18
C GLN A 36 -7.50 2.02 17.06
N GLU A 37 -8.48 1.36 17.68
CA GLU A 37 -8.63 -0.10 17.68
C GLU A 37 -9.81 -0.56 16.82
N GLU A 38 -10.89 0.22 16.75
CA GLU A 38 -12.12 -0.17 16.06
C GLU A 38 -11.95 -0.08 14.53
N PRO A 39 -12.11 -1.20 13.78
CA PRO A 39 -11.84 -1.23 12.33
C PRO A 39 -12.62 -0.21 11.51
N GLU A 40 -13.88 0.02 11.86
CA GLU A 40 -14.78 0.97 11.19
C GLU A 40 -14.32 2.42 11.42
N GLU A 41 -13.85 2.75 12.61
CA GLU A 41 -13.28 4.06 12.90
C GLU A 41 -11.93 4.24 12.20
N VAL A 42 -11.09 3.20 12.14
CA VAL A 42 -9.84 3.22 11.37
C VAL A 42 -10.11 3.49 9.89
N LEU A 43 -11.12 2.83 9.31
CA LEU A 43 -11.54 3.08 7.94
C LEU A 43 -11.92 4.55 7.74
N GLY A 44 -12.78 5.11 8.60
CA GLY A 44 -13.16 6.52 8.55
C GLY A 44 -11.96 7.47 8.65
N ILE A 45 -11.00 7.19 9.53
CA ILE A 45 -9.75 7.96 9.66
C ILE A 45 -8.92 7.86 8.38
N ILE A 46 -8.78 6.68 7.76
CA ILE A 46 -8.01 6.51 6.52
C ILE A 46 -8.64 7.31 5.38
N LEU A 47 -9.96 7.27 5.25
CA LEU A 47 -10.70 8.06 4.27
C LEU A 47 -10.40 9.55 4.48
N ASP A 48 -10.63 10.08 5.69
CA ASP A 48 -10.40 11.49 6.02
C ASP A 48 -8.93 11.92 5.85
N LEU A 49 -7.97 11.06 6.22
CA LEU A 49 -6.55 11.31 6.00
C LEU A 49 -6.23 11.47 4.52
N LYS A 50 -6.73 10.55 3.68
CA LYS A 50 -6.40 10.51 2.27
C LYS A 50 -7.13 11.58 1.46
N THR A 51 -8.40 11.86 1.76
CA THR A 51 -9.24 12.80 1.00
C THR A 51 -9.09 14.24 1.49
N THR A 52 -8.83 14.46 2.78
CA THR A 52 -8.90 15.79 3.39
C THR A 52 -7.60 16.17 4.09
N ARG A 53 -7.23 15.51 5.20
CA ARG A 53 -6.19 16.04 6.11
C ARG A 53 -4.81 16.11 5.49
N ILE A 54 -4.38 15.06 4.80
CA ILE A 54 -3.03 15.01 4.21
C ILE A 54 -2.93 15.96 3.01
N PRO A 55 -3.87 15.94 2.03
CA PRO A 55 -3.86 16.92 0.94
C PRO A 55 -3.83 18.36 1.43
N HIS A 56 -4.71 18.73 2.38
CA HIS A 56 -4.80 20.12 2.85
C HIS A 56 -3.57 20.58 3.64
N ARG A 57 -2.98 19.70 4.47
CA ARG A 57 -1.87 20.07 5.36
C ARG A 57 -0.50 20.03 4.68
N PHE A 58 -0.32 19.12 3.72
CA PHE A 58 0.98 18.83 3.11
C PHE A 58 1.02 19.08 1.60
N GLY A 59 -0.12 19.32 0.93
CA GLY A 59 -0.18 19.61 -0.49
C GLY A 59 0.06 18.40 -1.40
N PHE A 60 -0.27 17.20 -0.93
CA PHE A 60 -0.17 15.97 -1.71
C PHE A 60 -1.45 15.71 -2.51
N ASP A 61 -1.29 15.21 -3.74
CA ASP A 61 -2.43 14.69 -4.52
C ASP A 61 -3.01 13.43 -3.87
N ALA A 62 -4.33 13.41 -3.68
CA ALA A 62 -5.01 12.34 -2.96
C ALA A 62 -4.92 10.98 -3.66
N VAL A 63 -4.78 10.94 -4.98
CA VAL A 63 -4.74 9.71 -5.78
C VAL A 63 -3.30 9.31 -6.08
N ASP A 64 -2.47 10.26 -6.51
CA ASP A 64 -1.15 9.99 -7.08
C ASP A 64 -0.05 9.97 -6.01
N ASP A 65 -0.11 10.86 -5.01
CA ASP A 65 0.95 10.99 -4.00
C ASP A 65 0.70 10.15 -2.74
N ILE A 66 -0.55 9.86 -2.40
CA ILE A 66 -0.94 9.18 -1.16
C ILE A 66 -1.32 7.71 -1.41
N GLN A 67 -0.53 6.80 -0.86
CA GLN A 67 -0.80 5.36 -0.94
C GLN A 67 -1.25 4.78 0.40
N VAL A 68 -2.30 3.97 0.38
CA VAL A 68 -2.68 3.13 1.53
C VAL A 68 -2.04 1.76 1.38
N LEU A 69 -1.25 1.34 2.39
CA LEU A 69 -0.56 0.05 2.43
C LEU A 69 -1.09 -0.79 3.59
N THR A 70 -1.88 -1.81 3.28
CA THR A 70 -2.52 -2.67 4.30
C THR A 70 -1.86 -4.05 4.37
N PRO A 71 -1.72 -4.65 5.58
CA PRO A 71 -1.27 -6.03 5.71
C PRO A 71 -2.21 -7.05 5.04
N MET A 72 -3.53 -6.80 5.03
CA MET A 72 -4.55 -7.78 4.64
C MET A 72 -5.27 -7.42 3.34
N HIS A 73 -5.75 -8.45 2.63
CA HIS A 73 -6.61 -8.25 1.46
C HIS A 73 -8.10 -8.14 1.83
N LYS A 74 -8.55 -8.92 2.81
CA LYS A 74 -9.95 -9.02 3.26
C LYS A 74 -10.17 -8.30 4.60
N GLY A 75 -11.42 -8.00 4.94
CA GLY A 75 -11.85 -7.31 6.17
C GLY A 75 -12.08 -5.81 5.96
N THR A 76 -12.63 -5.14 6.97
CA THR A 76 -13.00 -3.70 6.95
C THR A 76 -11.84 -2.80 6.49
N ILE A 77 -10.61 -3.11 6.92
CA ILE A 77 -9.37 -2.38 6.55
C ILE A 77 -8.47 -3.20 5.61
N GLY A 78 -9.07 -4.19 4.92
CA GLY A 78 -8.41 -4.95 3.87
C GLY A 78 -8.39 -4.19 2.55
N ALA A 79 -7.44 -4.51 1.67
CA ALA A 79 -7.23 -3.80 0.41
C ALA A 79 -8.50 -3.76 -0.46
N GLY A 80 -9.31 -4.82 -0.47
CA GLY A 80 -10.57 -4.85 -1.22
C GLY A 80 -11.56 -3.78 -0.74
N ASN A 81 -11.90 -3.79 0.55
CA ASN A 81 -12.86 -2.83 1.12
C ASN A 81 -12.32 -1.38 1.04
N LEU A 82 -11.04 -1.19 1.35
CA LEU A 82 -10.39 0.12 1.23
C LEU A 82 -10.45 0.67 -0.20
N ASN A 83 -10.22 -0.16 -1.22
CA ASN A 83 -10.33 0.28 -2.61
C ASN A 83 -11.76 0.70 -2.96
N MET A 84 -12.76 -0.07 -2.54
CA MET A 84 -14.16 0.27 -2.78
C MET A 84 -14.54 1.62 -2.14
N GLU A 85 -14.23 1.81 -0.86
CA GLU A 85 -14.58 3.04 -0.14
C GLU A 85 -13.77 4.25 -0.62
N LEU A 86 -12.48 4.06 -0.95
CA LEU A 86 -11.65 5.13 -1.52
C LEU A 86 -12.08 5.51 -2.94
N GLN A 87 -12.47 4.54 -3.77
CA GLN A 87 -13.01 4.83 -5.10
C GLN A 87 -14.29 5.67 -4.98
N LYS A 88 -15.22 5.31 -4.08
CA LYS A 88 -16.43 6.12 -3.85
C LYS A 88 -16.11 7.56 -3.45
N ALA A 89 -15.11 7.75 -2.59
CA ALA A 89 -14.73 9.06 -2.07
C ALA A 89 -13.91 9.91 -3.06
N LEU A 90 -13.03 9.29 -3.85
CA LEU A 90 -12.08 9.98 -4.74
C LEU A 90 -12.53 10.02 -6.20
N ASN A 91 -13.41 9.09 -6.61
CA ASN A 91 -13.93 8.98 -7.96
C ASN A 91 -15.46 8.74 -7.95
N PRO A 92 -16.25 9.80 -7.71
CA PRO A 92 -17.71 9.70 -7.64
C PRO A 92 -18.39 9.51 -9.00
N SER A 93 -17.64 9.37 -10.11
CA SER A 93 -18.20 9.17 -11.45
C SER A 93 -19.19 8.00 -11.51
N GLU A 94 -20.26 8.14 -12.27
CA GLU A 94 -21.23 7.07 -12.54
C GLU A 94 -20.83 6.23 -13.77
N GLU A 95 -19.94 6.76 -14.61
CA GLU A 95 -19.46 6.08 -15.81
C GLU A 95 -18.43 5.01 -15.46
N GLY A 96 -18.84 3.76 -15.63
CA GLY A 96 -17.99 2.61 -15.33
C GLY A 96 -18.46 1.33 -16.00
N VAL A 97 -17.71 0.27 -15.72
CA VAL A 97 -17.99 -1.10 -16.14
C VAL A 97 -17.86 -2.04 -14.94
N VAL A 98 -18.89 -2.85 -14.75
CA VAL A 98 -18.92 -3.87 -13.70
C VAL A 98 -18.49 -5.21 -14.27
N ARG A 99 -17.48 -5.83 -13.65
CA ARG A 99 -16.94 -7.15 -14.01
C ARG A 99 -16.74 -7.98 -12.75
N GLY A 100 -17.63 -8.95 -12.55
CA GLY A 100 -17.70 -9.70 -11.29
C GLY A 100 -17.95 -8.75 -10.11
N ASP A 101 -17.09 -8.83 -9.09
CA ASP A 101 -17.17 -7.97 -7.90
C ASP A 101 -16.43 -6.64 -8.05
N ARG A 102 -15.87 -6.34 -9.24
CA ARG A 102 -15.09 -5.13 -9.51
C ARG A 102 -15.90 -4.15 -10.33
N ASN A 103 -15.86 -2.89 -9.95
CA ASN A 103 -16.39 -1.78 -10.73
C ASN A 103 -15.21 -0.87 -11.12
N PHE A 104 -14.98 -0.72 -12.42
CA PHE A 104 -13.95 0.16 -12.96
C PHE A 104 -14.60 1.41 -13.55
N LYS A 105 -14.06 2.57 -13.22
CA LYS A 105 -14.56 3.88 -13.65
C LYS A 105 -13.46 4.64 -14.37
N ILE A 106 -13.87 5.57 -15.22
CA ILE A 106 -12.93 6.54 -15.81
C ILE A 106 -12.20 7.27 -14.67
N ASN A 107 -10.91 7.51 -14.83
CA ASN A 107 -9.96 8.08 -13.86
C ASN A 107 -9.56 7.17 -12.69
N ASP A 108 -9.97 5.90 -12.66
CA ASP A 108 -9.51 5.02 -11.58
C ASP A 108 -8.02 4.76 -11.61
N LYS A 109 -7.41 4.81 -10.42
CA LYS A 109 -6.07 4.29 -10.19
C LYS A 109 -6.11 2.77 -10.12
N VAL A 110 -5.42 2.12 -11.04
CA VAL A 110 -5.39 0.66 -11.20
C VAL A 110 -3.97 0.13 -11.15
N MET A 111 -3.84 -1.19 -11.00
CA MET A 111 -2.59 -1.91 -10.97
C MET A 111 -2.70 -3.20 -11.77
N GLN A 112 -1.71 -3.45 -12.61
CA GLN A 112 -1.51 -4.73 -13.29
C GLN A 112 -1.03 -5.78 -12.28
N ILE A 113 -1.66 -6.96 -12.23
CA ILE A 113 -1.32 -8.01 -11.26
C ILE A 113 -0.64 -9.24 -11.88
N LYS A 114 -0.46 -9.25 -13.20
CA LYS A 114 0.22 -10.31 -13.95
C LYS A 114 1.06 -9.70 -15.08
N ASN A 115 2.21 -10.27 -15.39
CA ASN A 115 2.99 -9.76 -16.53
C ASN A 115 2.25 -10.06 -17.83
N ASN A 116 2.11 -9.05 -18.67
CA ASN A 116 1.58 -9.16 -20.01
C ASN A 116 2.63 -8.60 -20.99
N TYR A 117 3.40 -9.50 -21.59
CA TYR A 117 4.53 -9.15 -22.45
C TYR A 117 4.09 -8.58 -23.80
N ASP A 118 2.92 -8.97 -24.30
CA ASP A 118 2.39 -8.46 -25.56
C ASP A 118 2.00 -6.98 -25.43
N LYS A 119 1.48 -6.60 -24.26
CA LYS A 119 1.12 -5.23 -23.91
C LYS A 119 2.27 -4.45 -23.25
N ASP A 120 3.42 -5.08 -23.03
CA ASP A 120 4.57 -4.51 -22.31
C ASP A 120 4.17 -3.87 -20.96
N VAL A 121 3.37 -4.58 -20.16
CA VAL A 121 2.99 -4.17 -18.79
C VAL A 121 3.30 -5.27 -17.80
N PHE A 122 3.80 -4.90 -16.64
CA PHE A 122 4.33 -5.82 -15.64
C PHE A 122 3.53 -5.79 -14.34
N ASN A 123 3.60 -6.89 -13.60
CA ASN A 123 2.96 -6.98 -12.29
C ASN A 123 3.51 -5.91 -11.33
N GLY A 124 2.62 -5.04 -10.85
CA GLY A 124 2.94 -3.91 -9.99
C GLY A 124 2.85 -2.56 -10.69
N ASP A 125 2.76 -2.52 -12.03
CA ASP A 125 2.61 -1.27 -12.78
C ASP A 125 1.30 -0.59 -12.40
N ILE A 126 1.39 0.71 -12.09
CA ILE A 126 0.25 1.55 -11.73
C ILE A 126 -0.18 2.33 -12.96
N GLY A 127 -1.47 2.30 -13.26
CA GLY A 127 -2.05 3.04 -14.36
C GLY A 127 -3.29 3.82 -13.96
N ARG A 128 -3.78 4.63 -14.89
CA ARG A 128 -5.06 5.34 -14.78
C ARG A 128 -5.96 5.01 -15.94
N ILE A 129 -7.21 4.66 -15.68
CA ILE A 129 -8.21 4.44 -16.74
C ILE A 129 -8.53 5.78 -17.40
N THR A 130 -8.26 5.93 -18.68
CA THR A 130 -8.50 7.17 -19.44
C THR A 130 -9.75 7.10 -20.30
N LYS A 131 -10.17 5.90 -20.73
CA LYS A 131 -11.37 5.69 -21.53
C LYS A 131 -12.01 4.34 -21.21
N ILE A 132 -13.35 4.30 -21.27
CA ILE A 132 -14.13 3.07 -21.27
C ILE A 132 -15.01 3.09 -22.52
N ASP A 133 -14.83 2.11 -23.40
CA ASP A 133 -15.57 1.95 -24.63
C ASP A 133 -16.54 0.75 -24.48
N GLN A 134 -17.82 1.06 -24.24
CA GLN A 134 -18.84 0.03 -24.03
C GLN A 134 -19.23 -0.70 -25.31
N GLU A 135 -19.08 -0.07 -26.48
CA GLU A 135 -19.42 -0.67 -27.78
C GLU A 135 -18.38 -1.72 -28.17
N ASN A 136 -17.10 -1.36 -28.07
CA ASN A 136 -15.98 -2.25 -28.39
C ASN A 136 -15.58 -3.15 -27.22
N GLN A 137 -16.18 -2.98 -26.05
CA GLN A 137 -15.87 -3.74 -24.83
C GLN A 137 -14.39 -3.64 -24.41
N GLU A 138 -13.87 -2.41 -24.44
CA GLU A 138 -12.45 -2.11 -24.19
C GLU A 138 -12.29 -1.00 -23.14
N LEU A 139 -11.21 -1.04 -22.37
CA LEU A 139 -10.72 0.07 -21.56
C LEU A 139 -9.36 0.52 -22.07
N ILE A 140 -9.11 1.83 -22.03
CA ILE A 140 -7.77 2.37 -22.22
C ILE A 140 -7.20 2.71 -20.86
N ILE A 141 -6.06 2.12 -20.53
CA ILE A 141 -5.32 2.38 -19.29
C ILE A 141 -4.00 3.03 -19.66
N SER A 142 -3.74 4.22 -19.09
CA SER A 142 -2.47 4.91 -19.25
C SER A 142 -1.49 4.43 -18.18
N PHE A 143 -0.40 3.79 -18.61
CA PHE A 143 0.72 3.38 -17.77
C PHE A 143 1.92 4.27 -18.12
N ASP A 144 2.40 5.08 -17.18
CA ASP A 144 3.51 6.03 -17.39
C ASP A 144 3.35 6.89 -18.67
N GLY A 145 2.11 7.32 -18.95
CA GLY A 145 1.77 8.16 -20.10
C GLY A 145 1.58 7.40 -21.42
N ARG A 146 1.70 6.08 -21.41
CA ARG A 146 1.40 5.23 -22.57
C ARG A 146 0.01 4.62 -22.41
N ASP A 147 -0.85 4.91 -23.36
CA ASP A 147 -2.19 4.35 -23.42
C ASP A 147 -2.16 2.91 -23.96
N VAL A 148 -2.69 1.99 -23.18
CA VAL A 148 -2.72 0.55 -23.48
C VAL A 148 -4.17 0.07 -23.48
N PRO A 149 -4.66 -0.54 -24.58
CA PRO A 149 -6.01 -1.09 -24.65
C PRO A 149 -6.13 -2.42 -23.89
N PHE A 150 -7.25 -2.59 -23.21
CA PHE A 150 -7.65 -3.78 -22.48
C PHE A 150 -9.05 -4.19 -22.86
N ASP A 151 -9.16 -5.31 -23.57
CA ASP A 151 -10.42 -6.02 -23.72
C ASP A 151 -10.98 -6.40 -22.35
N TYR A 152 -12.31 -6.45 -22.26
CA TYR A 152 -12.99 -6.83 -21.02
C TYR A 152 -12.60 -8.22 -20.51
N THR A 153 -12.12 -9.11 -21.37
CA THR A 153 -11.61 -10.44 -21.01
C THR A 153 -10.32 -10.41 -20.22
N ASP A 154 -9.52 -9.33 -20.35
CA ASP A 154 -8.21 -9.19 -19.73
C ASP A 154 -8.27 -8.46 -18.37
N LEU A 155 -9.47 -8.07 -17.93
CA LEU A 155 -9.66 -7.27 -16.71
C LEU A 155 -9.51 -8.08 -15.41
N ASP A 156 -9.41 -9.40 -15.50
CA ASP A 156 -9.00 -10.22 -14.38
C ASP A 156 -7.55 -9.89 -13.95
N GLU A 157 -6.71 -9.44 -14.89
CA GLU A 157 -5.32 -9.00 -14.69
C GLU A 157 -5.19 -7.59 -14.09
N ILE A 158 -6.30 -6.86 -13.90
CA ILE A 158 -6.33 -5.48 -13.39
C ILE A 158 -7.07 -5.40 -12.06
N VAL A 159 -6.53 -4.64 -11.10
CA VAL A 159 -7.20 -4.33 -9.83
C VAL A 159 -7.15 -2.84 -9.51
N LEU A 160 -8.10 -2.33 -8.72
CA LEU A 160 -7.99 -1.00 -8.12
C LEU A 160 -6.76 -0.90 -7.22
N ALA A 161 -6.13 0.28 -7.19
CA ALA A 161 -4.85 0.51 -6.53
C ALA A 161 -4.84 1.71 -5.57
N TYR A 162 -6.01 2.22 -5.16
CA TYR A 162 -6.12 3.21 -4.09
C TYR A 162 -5.54 2.70 -2.76
N ALA A 163 -5.69 1.40 -2.51
CA ALA A 163 -5.06 0.66 -1.44
C ALA A 163 -4.44 -0.63 -1.99
N VAL A 164 -3.21 -0.94 -1.58
CA VAL A 164 -2.52 -2.17 -1.98
C VAL A 164 -1.97 -2.87 -0.75
N SER A 165 -1.72 -4.17 -0.89
CA SER A 165 -1.03 -4.88 0.19
C SER A 165 0.44 -4.51 0.23
N VAL A 166 1.06 -4.55 1.42
CA VAL A 166 2.50 -4.26 1.58
C VAL A 166 3.37 -5.17 0.69
N HIS A 167 2.92 -6.40 0.43
CA HIS A 167 3.62 -7.32 -0.47
C HIS A 167 3.57 -6.89 -1.93
N LYS A 168 2.44 -6.32 -2.37
CA LYS A 168 2.25 -5.84 -3.76
C LYS A 168 2.92 -4.49 -4.01
N SER A 169 3.31 -3.75 -2.97
CA SER A 169 4.09 -2.50 -3.12
C SER A 169 5.60 -2.73 -3.18
N GLN A 170 6.06 -3.97 -3.37
CA GLN A 170 7.49 -4.26 -3.40
C GLN A 170 8.16 -3.61 -4.62
N GLY A 171 9.08 -2.68 -4.36
CA GLY A 171 9.82 -1.94 -5.40
C GLY A 171 9.30 -0.51 -5.62
N SER A 172 8.08 -0.20 -5.15
CA SER A 172 7.48 1.14 -5.30
C SER A 172 7.82 2.03 -4.10
N GLU A 173 7.90 3.34 -4.29
CA GLU A 173 7.99 4.32 -3.20
C GLU A 173 6.98 5.44 -3.45
N TYR A 174 6.36 5.94 -2.38
CA TYR A 174 5.30 6.94 -2.45
C TYR A 174 5.69 8.18 -1.63
N PRO A 175 5.29 9.39 -2.07
CA PRO A 175 5.47 10.59 -1.26
C PRO A 175 4.86 10.46 0.14
N ALA A 176 3.61 9.98 0.23
CA ALA A 176 2.91 9.77 1.49
C ALA A 176 2.32 8.35 1.58
N VAL A 177 2.44 7.73 2.75
CA VAL A 177 1.90 6.39 3.02
C VAL A 177 1.04 6.38 4.28
N ILE A 178 -0.12 5.74 4.19
CA ILE A 178 -1.01 5.43 5.32
C ILE A 178 -1.00 3.92 5.58
N ILE A 179 -0.74 3.49 6.81
CA ILE A 179 -0.56 2.08 7.18
C ILE A 179 -1.51 1.71 8.32
N PRO A 180 -2.59 0.96 8.05
CA PRO A 180 -3.40 0.37 9.12
C PRO A 180 -2.70 -0.81 9.81
N ILE A 181 -2.57 -0.76 11.14
CA ILE A 181 -1.96 -1.84 11.94
C ILE A 181 -2.85 -2.15 13.16
N LEU A 182 -3.74 -3.14 13.00
CA LEU A 182 -4.62 -3.62 14.06
C LEU A 182 -4.23 -5.00 14.58
N THR A 183 -4.71 -5.34 15.77
CA THR A 183 -4.50 -6.65 16.41
C THR A 183 -5.11 -7.78 15.59
N GLN A 184 -6.22 -7.54 14.88
CA GLN A 184 -6.81 -8.51 13.94
C GLN A 184 -5.85 -8.94 12.80
N HIS A 185 -4.79 -8.16 12.53
CA HIS A 185 -3.76 -8.52 11.57
C HIS A 185 -2.74 -9.53 12.13
N TYR A 186 -2.93 -10.04 13.35
CA TYR A 186 -1.93 -10.77 14.15
C TYR A 186 -1.06 -11.76 13.35
N ILE A 187 -1.66 -12.57 12.49
CA ILE A 187 -0.97 -13.59 11.68
C ILE A 187 0.09 -12.98 10.74
N LEU A 188 -0.15 -11.76 10.26
CA LEU A 188 0.70 -11.05 9.32
C LEU A 188 1.61 -10.02 9.99
N LEU A 189 1.41 -9.71 11.28
CA LEU A 189 2.23 -8.77 12.02
C LEU A 189 3.65 -9.32 12.21
N GLN A 190 4.53 -9.00 11.27
CA GLN A 190 5.95 -9.36 11.27
C GLN A 190 6.82 -8.11 11.12
N ARG A 191 8.03 -8.16 11.68
CA ARG A 191 8.94 -7.01 11.69
C ARG A 191 9.27 -6.51 10.29
N ASN A 192 9.57 -7.43 9.38
CA ASN A 192 9.88 -7.13 7.98
C ASN A 192 8.70 -6.49 7.25
N LEU A 193 7.45 -6.91 7.54
CA LEU A 193 6.26 -6.33 6.94
C LEU A 193 6.12 -4.86 7.36
N ILE A 194 6.19 -4.57 8.66
CA ILE A 194 6.06 -3.21 9.18
C ILE A 194 7.22 -2.34 8.69
N TYR A 195 8.45 -2.85 8.75
CA TYR A 195 9.63 -2.17 8.22
C TYR A 195 9.43 -1.80 6.75
N THR A 196 9.04 -2.79 5.93
CA THR A 196 8.80 -2.58 4.50
C THR A 196 7.75 -1.50 4.30
N ALA A 197 6.59 -1.60 4.94
CA ALA A 197 5.52 -0.63 4.80
C ALA A 197 5.96 0.81 5.16
N VAL A 198 6.73 0.98 6.24
CA VAL A 198 7.26 2.30 6.65
C VAL A 198 8.26 2.83 5.62
N THR A 199 9.18 2.00 5.13
CA THR A 199 10.18 2.43 4.14
C THR A 199 9.61 2.77 2.76
N ARG A 200 8.33 2.46 2.49
CA ARG A 200 7.67 2.86 1.24
C ARG A 200 7.31 4.36 1.22
N GLY A 201 7.27 5.03 2.37
CA GLY A 201 6.97 6.46 2.45
C GLY A 201 8.24 7.31 2.41
N ARG A 202 8.30 8.29 1.51
CA ARG A 202 9.46 9.18 1.34
C ARG A 202 9.38 10.48 2.14
N LYS A 203 8.19 11.08 2.22
CA LYS A 203 7.98 12.40 2.83
C LYS A 203 7.01 12.37 4.02
N LEU A 204 6.11 11.39 4.06
CA LEU A 204 5.13 11.25 5.12
C LEU A 204 4.75 9.77 5.34
N VAL A 205 4.75 9.33 6.60
CA VAL A 205 4.19 8.05 7.03
C VAL A 205 3.19 8.29 8.16
N VAL A 206 1.98 7.79 8.00
CA VAL A 206 0.94 7.81 9.03
C VAL A 206 0.53 6.37 9.34
N ILE A 207 0.78 5.91 10.56
CA ILE A 207 0.27 4.62 11.04
C ILE A 207 -1.04 4.88 11.78
N VAL A 208 -2.08 4.11 11.46
CA VAL A 208 -3.37 4.14 12.17
C VAL A 208 -3.60 2.76 12.79
N GLY A 209 -3.74 2.69 14.11
CA GLY A 209 -3.93 1.40 14.77
C GLY A 209 -3.58 1.40 16.24
N THR A 210 -3.24 0.23 16.79
CA THR A 210 -2.95 0.10 18.23
C THR A 210 -1.47 -0.05 18.51
N ARG A 211 -1.01 0.52 19.63
CA ARG A 211 0.38 0.34 20.09
C ARG A 211 0.70 -1.13 20.34
N LYS A 212 -0.31 -1.90 20.79
CA LYS A 212 -0.21 -3.34 21.00
C LYS A 212 0.10 -4.08 19.70
N ALA A 213 -0.64 -3.83 18.63
CA ALA A 213 -0.40 -4.46 17.32
C ALA A 213 0.98 -4.09 16.77
N LEU A 214 1.34 -2.80 16.85
CA LEU A 214 2.66 -2.33 16.44
C LEU A 214 3.79 -3.03 17.24
N ALA A 215 3.67 -3.12 18.56
CA ALA A 215 4.65 -3.80 19.41
C ALA A 215 4.77 -5.30 19.11
N ILE A 216 3.65 -5.98 18.87
CA ILE A 216 3.62 -7.40 18.46
C ILE A 216 4.42 -7.57 17.17
N GLY A 217 4.10 -6.79 16.12
CA GLY A 217 4.75 -6.94 14.83
C GLY A 217 6.24 -6.58 14.86
N VAL A 218 6.62 -5.51 15.55
CA VAL A 218 8.03 -5.08 15.67
C VAL A 218 8.88 -6.14 16.38
N ARG A 219 8.35 -6.75 17.44
CA ARG A 219 9.07 -7.80 18.20
C ARG A 219 9.10 -9.13 17.46
N ASN A 220 8.18 -9.37 16.53
CA ASN A 220 8.09 -10.62 15.79
C ASN A 220 9.11 -10.71 14.64
N ASP A 221 10.29 -11.25 14.95
CA ASP A 221 11.35 -11.59 13.99
C ASP A 221 11.25 -12.99 13.40
N LYS A 222 10.11 -13.67 13.63
CA LYS A 222 9.84 -14.98 13.02
C LYS A 222 9.57 -14.85 11.52
N THR A 223 10.51 -14.30 10.77
CA THR A 223 10.71 -14.66 9.37
C THR A 223 10.77 -16.19 9.33
N LYS A 224 9.85 -16.83 8.60
CA LYS A 224 9.84 -18.29 8.42
C LYS A 224 11.27 -18.73 8.15
N LYS A 225 11.83 -19.64 8.98
CA LYS A 225 13.14 -20.24 8.73
C LYS A 225 13.16 -20.69 7.26
N ARG A 226 13.97 -20.03 6.44
CA ARG A 226 14.06 -20.34 5.02
C ARG A 226 14.95 -21.57 4.91
N TYR A 227 14.35 -22.73 4.69
CA TYR A 227 15.09 -23.94 4.36
C TYR A 227 15.68 -23.76 2.95
N THR A 228 16.98 -23.44 2.90
CA THR A 228 17.72 -23.25 1.64
C THR A 228 19.09 -23.89 1.75
N TYR A 229 19.52 -24.58 0.70
CA TYR A 229 20.84 -25.18 0.61
C TYR A 229 21.88 -24.25 -0.03
N LEU A 230 21.48 -23.03 -0.43
CA LEU A 230 22.38 -22.09 -1.12
C LEU A 230 23.61 -21.74 -0.26
N LYS A 231 23.43 -21.53 1.04
CA LYS A 231 24.54 -21.27 1.97
C LYS A 231 25.53 -22.43 2.01
N HIS A 232 25.04 -23.67 1.98
CA HIS A 232 25.88 -24.88 1.95
C HIS A 232 26.62 -25.05 0.63
N ARG A 233 26.03 -24.62 -0.50
CA ARG A 233 26.70 -24.64 -1.82
C ARG A 233 27.76 -23.56 -1.99
N LEU A 234 27.53 -22.36 -1.45
CA LEU A 234 28.48 -21.25 -1.53
C LEU A 234 29.66 -21.40 -0.56
N TYR A 235 29.44 -22.08 0.57
CA TYR A 235 30.48 -22.42 1.53
C TYR A 235 30.47 -23.93 1.77
N PRO A 236 31.02 -24.72 0.83
CA PRO A 236 31.27 -26.13 1.09
C PRO A 236 32.14 -26.21 2.34
N LYS A 237 31.68 -26.93 3.37
CA LYS A 237 32.60 -27.30 4.44
C LYS A 237 33.66 -28.18 3.77
N GLU A 238 34.93 -27.73 3.78
CA GLU A 238 36.04 -28.60 3.42
C GLU A 238 35.91 -29.86 4.27
N VAL A 239 35.71 -30.99 3.58
CA VAL A 239 35.74 -32.31 4.20
C VAL A 239 37.19 -32.52 4.62
N ARG A 240 37.47 -32.38 5.91
CA ARG A 240 38.73 -32.86 6.50
C ARG A 240 38.73 -34.38 6.56
#